data_AF-A0A843BN00-F1
#
_entry.id   AF-A0A843BN00-F1
#
_cell.length_a   1.000
_cell.length_b   1.000
_cell.length_c   1.000
_cell.angle_alpha   90.00
_cell.angle_beta   90.00
_cell.angle_gamma   90.00
#
_symmetry.space_group_name_H-M   'P 1'
#
loop_
_entity.id
_entity.type
_entity.pdbx_description
1 polymer ?
#
loop_
_entity_poly.entity_id
_entity_poly.type
_entity_poly.pdbx_seq_one_letter_code
_entity_poly.pdbx_strand_id
1 'polypeptide(L)'
;MTKTKKSERKTGRVIDPDATFLGNHPRYSIMILFFLYAFFIITPSLLYRSFANLSFILTHMYLFHIINFFSVAILWAIIVPLVLGLPNKRDFIDYAKSIRIAKIKPVLRSIGLGIITAIITLTFMLLANYLATLINGQVGYEPAFLVDPFTINIYTSLMPGIWEEVAFRGVMLVLILKVQKKHLSIIGNGLLFGVFHSVNILAGFLNAIFFGVEYNRENFIPTLFQIVYTSMLGIFLAYMFVKTKMLLPCIIMHYLIDGLSTLVTLNTEPLTWSFLCFMTFVGIGFLPMIINILIVRGFSFWFPEPDDEIIPFFDTFLVREQRLKQYKKDIRSA
;
A
#
# COMPACT_ATOMS: atom_id res chain seq x y z
N MET A 1 54.35 7.98 19.98
CA MET A 1 53.37 8.18 18.88
C MET A 1 52.30 7.09 18.95
N THR A 2 51.19 7.39 19.61
CA THR A 2 50.05 6.47 19.78
C THR A 2 49.17 6.51 18.53
N LYS A 3 49.13 5.39 17.79
CA LYS A 3 48.21 5.20 16.65
C LYS A 3 46.77 5.21 17.17
N THR A 4 46.08 6.32 16.95
CA THR A 4 44.64 6.45 17.13
C THR A 4 43.94 5.46 16.17
N LYS A 5 43.40 4.37 16.73
CA LYS A 5 42.44 3.50 16.04
C LYS A 5 41.24 4.34 15.66
N LYS A 6 41.18 4.80 14.40
CA LYS A 6 39.96 5.32 13.77
C LYS A 6 38.86 4.29 14.01
N SER A 7 37.90 4.61 14.86
CA SER A 7 36.70 3.80 15.03
C SER A 7 35.93 3.90 13.73
N GLU A 8 36.07 2.90 12.86
CA GLU A 8 35.08 2.65 11.82
C GLU A 8 33.73 2.58 12.52
N ARG A 9 32.88 3.58 12.32
CA ARG A 9 31.45 3.40 12.53
C ARG A 9 31.01 2.36 11.50
N LYS A 10 31.22 1.09 11.82
CA LYS A 10 30.58 -0.04 11.16
C LYS A 10 29.10 0.26 11.21
N THR A 11 28.55 0.70 10.09
CA THR A 11 27.11 0.71 9.87
C THR A 11 26.66 -0.68 10.25
N GLY A 12 25.99 -0.85 11.39
CA GLY A 12 25.76 -2.14 12.03
C GLY A 12 24.83 -3.07 11.25
N ARG A 13 24.78 -3.00 9.92
CA ARG A 13 24.07 -3.94 9.06
C ARG A 13 24.73 -5.30 9.19
N VAL A 14 23.98 -6.23 9.76
CA VAL A 14 24.29 -7.65 9.70
C VAL A 14 23.88 -8.07 8.30
N ILE A 15 24.85 -8.50 7.49
CA ILE A 15 24.57 -9.15 6.22
C ILE A 15 24.11 -10.55 6.57
N ASP A 16 22.93 -10.93 6.10
CA ASP A 16 22.44 -12.30 6.20
C ASP A 16 23.12 -13.08 5.06
N PRO A 17 24.03 -14.02 5.35
CA PRO A 17 24.76 -14.75 4.31
C PRO A 17 23.83 -15.61 3.44
N ASP A 18 22.63 -15.95 3.94
CA ASP A 18 21.67 -16.78 3.23
C ASP A 18 20.67 -15.95 2.40
N ALA A 19 20.63 -14.62 2.61
CA ALA A 19 19.75 -13.73 1.86
C ALA A 19 20.29 -13.46 0.44
N THR A 20 19.38 -13.26 -0.51
CA THR A 20 19.76 -12.81 -1.86
C THR A 20 20.45 -11.45 -1.81
N PHE A 21 21.18 -11.10 -2.88
CA PHE A 21 21.75 -9.76 -3.03
C PHE A 21 20.71 -8.67 -2.74
N LEU A 22 19.51 -8.79 -3.32
CA LEU A 22 18.39 -7.87 -3.10
C LEU A 22 17.88 -7.92 -1.65
N GLY A 23 17.81 -9.09 -1.01
CA GLY A 23 17.45 -9.21 0.40
C GLY A 23 18.36 -8.41 1.33
N ASN A 24 19.66 -8.36 1.03
CA ASN A 24 20.68 -7.60 1.74
C ASN A 24 20.75 -6.11 1.35
N HIS A 25 20.05 -5.72 0.27
CA HIS A 25 20.05 -4.38 -0.29
C HIS A 25 18.64 -3.76 -0.40
N PRO A 26 17.90 -3.58 0.72
CA PRO A 26 16.48 -3.20 0.69
C PRO A 26 16.14 -1.95 -0.14
N ARG A 27 17.01 -0.94 -0.19
CA ARG A 27 16.78 0.29 -0.97
C ARG A 27 16.72 0.01 -2.48
N TYR A 28 17.67 -0.77 -3.00
CA TYR A 28 17.69 -1.17 -4.40
C TYR A 28 16.51 -2.08 -4.72
N SER A 29 16.17 -2.99 -3.80
CA SER A 29 15.01 -3.86 -3.93
C SER A 29 13.71 -3.08 -4.05
N ILE A 30 13.51 -2.04 -3.24
CA ILE A 30 12.32 -1.18 -3.34
C ILE A 30 12.26 -0.49 -4.70
N MET A 31 13.38 0.05 -5.21
CA MET A 31 13.42 0.69 -6.53
C MET A 31 13.06 -0.29 -7.66
N ILE A 32 13.65 -1.49 -7.64
CA ILE A 32 13.37 -2.54 -8.63
C ILE A 32 11.91 -2.99 -8.54
N LEU A 33 11.40 -3.23 -7.34
CA LEU A 33 10.01 -3.63 -7.11
C LEU A 33 9.03 -2.55 -7.59
N PHE A 34 9.35 -1.27 -7.38
CA PHE A 34 8.51 -0.16 -7.84
C PHE A 34 8.43 -0.12 -9.37
N PHE A 35 9.58 -0.27 -10.04
CA PHE A 35 9.64 -0.35 -11.50
C PHE A 35 8.89 -1.57 -12.05
N LEU A 36 9.15 -2.76 -11.49
CA LEU A 36 8.47 -3.98 -11.89
C LEU A 36 6.95 -3.87 -11.67
N TYR A 37 6.52 -3.27 -10.57
CA TYR A 37 5.09 -3.14 -10.31
C TYR A 37 4.41 -2.24 -11.36
N ALA A 38 5.00 -1.09 -11.68
CA ALA A 38 4.52 -0.23 -12.76
C ALA A 38 4.50 -0.98 -14.11
N PHE A 39 5.55 -1.74 -14.42
CA PHE A 39 5.64 -2.53 -15.65
C PHE A 39 4.52 -3.58 -15.75
N PHE A 40 4.24 -4.32 -14.68
CA PHE A 40 3.22 -5.39 -14.66
C PHE A 40 1.79 -4.86 -14.67
N ILE A 41 1.55 -3.59 -14.28
CA ILE A 41 0.24 -2.92 -14.42
C ILE A 41 0.07 -2.34 -15.84
N ILE A 42 1.10 -1.67 -16.37
CA ILE A 42 0.98 -0.93 -17.63
C ILE A 42 1.06 -1.87 -18.84
N THR A 43 1.95 -2.86 -18.83
CA THR A 43 2.22 -3.69 -20.02
C THR A 43 0.99 -4.48 -20.50
N PRO A 44 0.25 -5.20 -19.64
CA PRO A 44 -0.93 -5.93 -20.11
C PRO A 44 -2.00 -4.97 -20.64
N SER A 45 -2.09 -3.77 -20.07
CA SER A 45 -2.98 -2.71 -20.53
C SER A 45 -2.65 -2.22 -21.93
N LEU A 46 -1.36 -2.01 -22.24
CA LEU A 46 -0.89 -1.62 -23.57
C LEU A 46 -1.07 -2.76 -24.58
N LEU A 47 -0.75 -4.00 -24.21
CA LEU A 47 -0.94 -5.16 -25.08
C LEU A 47 -2.42 -5.37 -25.41
N TYR A 48 -3.30 -5.31 -24.41
CA TYR A 48 -4.74 -5.45 -24.61
C TYR A 48 -5.26 -4.42 -25.62
N ARG A 49 -4.87 -3.15 -25.48
CA ARG A 49 -5.25 -2.08 -26.42
C ARG A 49 -4.64 -2.21 -27.81
N SER A 50 -3.44 -2.81 -27.92
CA SER A 50 -2.76 -3.00 -29.20
C SER A 50 -3.38 -4.13 -30.04
N PHE A 51 -3.99 -5.13 -29.40
CA PHE A 51 -4.54 -6.30 -30.08
C PHE A 51 -6.08 -6.35 -30.12
N ALA A 52 -6.77 -5.61 -29.27
CA ALA A 52 -8.24 -5.53 -29.27
C ALA A 52 -8.75 -4.29 -30.01
N ASN A 53 -9.81 -4.45 -30.81
CA ASN A 53 -10.50 -3.31 -31.37
C ASN A 53 -11.32 -2.56 -30.31
N LEU A 54 -11.68 -1.30 -30.57
CA LEU A 54 -12.38 -0.45 -29.60
C LEU A 54 -13.72 -1.04 -29.12
N SER A 55 -14.50 -1.63 -30.03
CA SER A 55 -15.78 -2.27 -29.68
C SER A 55 -15.59 -3.43 -28.69
N PHE A 56 -14.56 -4.26 -28.92
CA PHE A 56 -14.20 -5.35 -28.03
C PHE A 56 -13.75 -4.83 -26.66
N ILE A 57 -12.89 -3.80 -26.62
CA ILE A 57 -12.43 -3.19 -25.37
C ILE A 57 -13.62 -2.70 -24.54
N LEU A 58 -14.54 -1.96 -25.15
CA LEU A 58 -15.70 -1.37 -24.46
C LEU A 58 -16.67 -2.43 -23.96
N THR A 59 -16.87 -3.52 -24.70
CA THR A 59 -17.78 -4.61 -24.31
C THR A 59 -17.15 -5.62 -23.33
N HIS A 60 -15.81 -5.67 -23.25
CA HIS A 60 -15.07 -6.65 -22.45
C HIS A 60 -14.09 -6.01 -21.47
N MET A 61 -14.41 -4.84 -20.90
CA MET A 61 -13.55 -4.18 -19.91
C MET A 61 -13.20 -5.09 -18.71
N TYR A 62 -14.06 -6.03 -18.35
CA TYR A 62 -13.77 -7.03 -17.31
C TYR A 62 -12.56 -7.92 -17.64
N LEU A 63 -12.34 -8.28 -18.92
CA LEU A 63 -11.17 -9.08 -19.33
C LEU A 63 -9.88 -8.32 -19.08
N PHE A 64 -9.87 -7.02 -19.37
CA PHE A 64 -8.73 -6.15 -19.07
C PHE A 64 -8.38 -6.17 -17.57
N HIS A 65 -9.37 -6.09 -16.70
CA HIS A 65 -9.14 -6.15 -15.25
C HIS A 65 -8.67 -7.53 -14.78
N ILE A 66 -9.21 -8.60 -15.34
CA ILE A 66 -8.76 -9.98 -15.05
C ILE A 66 -7.29 -10.15 -15.46
N ILE A 67 -6.92 -9.71 -16.66
CA ILE A 67 -5.55 -9.79 -17.17
C ILE A 67 -4.59 -9.00 -16.25
N ASN A 68 -4.95 -7.77 -15.88
CA ASN A 68 -4.14 -6.96 -14.97
C ASN A 68 -4.02 -7.59 -13.57
N PHE A 69 -5.13 -8.12 -13.03
CA PHE A 69 -5.14 -8.83 -11.75
C PHE A 69 -4.15 -9.99 -11.75
N PHE A 70 -4.21 -10.87 -12.75
CA PHE A 70 -3.32 -12.03 -12.83
C PHE A 70 -1.88 -11.67 -13.19
N SER A 71 -1.66 -10.63 -13.99
CA SER A 71 -0.32 -10.09 -14.26
C SER A 71 0.38 -9.69 -12.94
N VAL A 72 -0.31 -8.90 -12.13
CA VAL A 72 0.19 -8.45 -10.83
C VAL A 72 0.29 -9.62 -9.83
N ALA A 73 -0.63 -10.58 -9.89
CA ALA A 73 -0.53 -11.82 -9.10
C ALA A 73 0.73 -12.62 -9.43
N ILE A 74 1.10 -12.76 -10.71
CA ILE A 74 2.34 -13.43 -11.14
C ILE A 74 3.55 -12.72 -10.54
N LEU A 75 3.58 -11.38 -10.58
CA LEU A 75 4.66 -10.60 -9.98
C LEU A 75 4.80 -10.93 -8.48
N TRP A 76 3.73 -10.76 -7.71
CA TRP A 76 3.82 -10.83 -6.25
C TRP A 76 3.81 -12.25 -5.67
N ALA A 77 3.16 -13.21 -6.33
CA ALA A 77 3.08 -14.59 -5.86
C ALA A 77 4.19 -15.50 -6.40
N ILE A 78 4.79 -15.16 -7.55
CA ILE A 78 5.78 -16.02 -8.21
C ILE A 78 7.13 -15.31 -8.33
N ILE A 79 7.21 -14.20 -9.04
CA ILE A 79 8.51 -13.56 -9.38
C ILE A 79 9.20 -13.03 -8.12
N VAL A 80 8.49 -12.25 -7.30
CA VAL A 80 9.05 -11.64 -6.09
C VAL A 80 9.56 -12.68 -5.09
N PRO A 81 8.77 -13.69 -4.69
CA PRO A 81 9.26 -14.71 -3.75
C PRO A 81 10.27 -15.68 -4.37
N LEU A 82 9.99 -16.24 -5.55
CA LEU A 82 10.77 -17.37 -6.08
C LEU A 82 11.98 -16.94 -6.90
N VAL A 83 11.89 -15.82 -7.63
CA VAL A 83 12.98 -15.32 -8.48
C VAL A 83 13.85 -14.31 -7.73
N LEU A 84 13.23 -13.30 -7.09
CA LEU A 84 13.98 -12.26 -6.37
C LEU A 84 14.38 -12.66 -4.94
N GLY A 85 13.70 -13.66 -4.36
CA GLY A 85 13.92 -14.09 -2.99
C GLY A 85 13.57 -13.01 -1.97
N LEU A 86 12.52 -12.22 -2.23
CA LEU A 86 12.11 -11.09 -1.39
C LEU A 86 10.81 -11.39 -0.62
N PRO A 87 10.64 -10.85 0.61
CA PRO A 87 11.63 -10.04 1.34
C PRO A 87 12.76 -10.87 1.96
N ASN A 88 12.65 -12.20 1.97
CA ASN A 88 13.67 -13.16 2.41
C ASN A 88 13.68 -14.39 1.48
N LYS A 89 14.85 -14.99 1.24
CA LYS A 89 15.01 -16.17 0.40
C LYS A 89 14.47 -17.41 1.11
N ARG A 90 13.22 -17.79 0.84
CA ARG A 90 12.56 -18.96 1.43
C ARG A 90 11.51 -19.52 0.48
N ASP A 91 10.94 -20.67 0.82
CA ASP A 91 9.78 -21.20 0.10
C ASP A 91 8.56 -20.25 0.17
N PHE A 92 7.50 -20.57 -0.58
CA PHE A 92 6.30 -19.74 -0.65
C PHE A 92 5.57 -19.63 0.70
N ILE A 93 5.61 -20.67 1.53
CA ILE A 93 4.93 -20.68 2.84
C ILE A 93 5.61 -19.66 3.77
N ASP A 94 6.93 -19.65 3.77
CA ASP A 94 7.72 -18.72 4.54
C ASP A 94 7.63 -17.29 4.00
N TYR A 95 7.53 -17.12 2.68
CA TYR A 95 7.16 -15.84 2.07
C TYR A 95 5.82 -15.34 2.63
N ALA A 96 4.77 -16.18 2.59
CA ALA A 96 3.44 -15.85 3.10
C ALA A 96 3.46 -15.51 4.61
N LYS A 97 4.26 -16.21 5.41
CA LYS A 97 4.49 -15.86 6.82
C LYS A 97 5.20 -14.52 6.97
N SER A 98 6.20 -14.24 6.13
CA SER A 98 7.01 -13.01 6.21
C SER A 98 6.21 -11.75 5.90
N ILE A 99 5.30 -11.81 4.91
CA ILE A 99 4.39 -10.73 4.55
C ILE A 99 3.15 -10.67 5.45
N ARG A 100 3.07 -11.55 6.46
CA ARG A 100 1.99 -11.63 7.45
C ARG A 100 0.60 -11.90 6.85
N ILE A 101 0.53 -12.63 5.73
CA ILE A 101 -0.74 -13.11 5.17
C ILE A 101 -1.17 -14.43 5.82
N ALA A 102 -0.22 -15.30 6.18
CA ALA A 102 -0.51 -16.60 6.79
C ALA A 102 -0.91 -16.52 8.28
N LYS A 103 -0.67 -15.40 8.95
CA LYS A 103 -1.09 -15.19 10.36
C LYS A 103 -2.51 -14.63 10.36
N ILE A 104 -3.51 -15.52 10.47
CA ILE A 104 -4.92 -15.13 10.37
C ILE A 104 -5.59 -14.97 11.75
N LYS A 105 -5.03 -15.50 12.85
CA LYS A 105 -5.66 -15.37 14.18
C LYS A 105 -5.27 -14.03 14.86
N PRO A 106 -6.23 -13.25 15.38
CA PRO A 106 -7.68 -13.48 15.43
C PRO A 106 -8.46 -12.96 14.18
N VAL A 107 -9.00 -13.88 13.36
CA VAL A 107 -9.57 -13.59 12.03
C VAL A 107 -10.69 -12.56 12.09
N LEU A 108 -11.69 -12.82 12.95
CA LEU A 108 -12.88 -11.98 13.05
C LEU A 108 -12.55 -10.55 13.51
N ARG A 109 -11.55 -10.39 14.40
CA ARG A 109 -11.12 -9.06 14.86
C ARG A 109 -10.42 -8.29 13.75
N SER A 110 -9.63 -8.96 12.92
CA SER A 110 -9.01 -8.34 11.74
C SER A 110 -10.03 -7.94 10.69
N ILE A 111 -11.01 -8.81 10.41
CA ILE A 111 -12.11 -8.50 9.50
C ILE A 111 -12.90 -7.29 10.03
N GLY A 112 -13.31 -7.34 11.30
CA GLY A 112 -14.05 -6.25 11.94
C GLY A 112 -13.27 -4.93 11.94
N LEU A 113 -11.97 -4.95 12.22
CA LEU A 113 -11.13 -3.74 12.19
C LEU A 113 -11.06 -3.15 10.77
N GLY A 114 -10.86 -3.99 9.75
CA GLY A 114 -10.84 -3.55 8.35
C GLY A 114 -12.18 -2.92 7.94
N ILE A 115 -13.30 -3.54 8.30
CA ILE A 115 -14.65 -3.02 8.02
C ILE A 115 -14.91 -1.70 8.74
N ILE A 116 -14.63 -1.61 10.05
CA ILE A 116 -14.87 -0.39 10.84
C ILE A 116 -14.08 0.79 10.27
N THR A 117 -12.79 0.57 9.98
CA THR A 117 -11.93 1.64 9.45
C THR A 117 -12.30 2.05 8.02
N ALA A 118 -12.82 1.11 7.21
CA ALA A 118 -13.40 1.43 5.90
C ALA A 118 -14.69 2.25 6.02
N ILE A 119 -15.64 1.85 6.87
CA ILE A 119 -16.90 2.58 7.07
C ILE A 119 -16.65 4.02 7.49
N ILE A 120 -15.68 4.22 8.39
CA ILE A 120 -15.29 5.56 8.83
C ILE A 120 -14.77 6.38 7.67
N THR A 121 -13.87 5.81 6.86
CA THR A 121 -13.32 6.51 5.69
C THR A 121 -14.40 6.82 4.67
N LEU A 122 -15.28 5.87 4.33
CA LEU A 122 -16.41 6.07 3.43
C LEU A 122 -17.39 7.14 3.95
N THR A 123 -17.62 7.20 5.27
CA THR A 123 -18.43 8.25 5.90
C THR A 123 -17.81 9.63 5.70
N PHE A 124 -16.48 9.73 5.86
CA PHE A 124 -15.76 10.97 5.62
C PHE A 124 -15.72 11.34 4.14
N MET A 125 -15.62 10.37 3.23
CA MET A 125 -15.76 10.59 1.79
C MET A 125 -17.14 11.16 1.45
N LEU A 126 -18.21 10.61 2.01
CA LEU A 126 -19.57 11.13 1.84
C LEU A 126 -19.68 12.57 2.35
N LEU A 127 -19.10 12.85 3.54
CA LEU A 127 -19.06 14.20 4.10
C LEU A 127 -18.28 15.18 3.20
N ALA A 128 -17.13 14.76 2.67
CA ALA A 128 -16.33 15.58 1.76
C ALA A 128 -17.07 15.91 0.46
N ASN A 129 -17.77 14.92 -0.11
CA ASN A 129 -18.66 15.10 -1.26
C ASN A 129 -19.78 16.10 -0.95
N TYR A 130 -20.45 15.94 0.18
CA TYR A 130 -21.51 16.85 0.62
C TYR A 130 -20.98 18.29 0.79
N LEU A 131 -19.82 18.48 1.42
CA LEU A 131 -19.20 19.79 1.58
C LEU A 131 -18.81 20.43 0.25
N ALA A 132 -18.24 19.67 -0.68
CA ALA A 132 -17.92 20.15 -2.02
C ALA A 132 -19.18 20.59 -2.76
N THR A 133 -20.25 19.81 -2.61
CA THR A 133 -21.55 20.09 -3.22
C THR A 133 -22.14 21.42 -2.76
N LEU A 134 -22.10 21.71 -1.45
CA LEU A 134 -22.61 22.96 -0.89
C LEU A 134 -21.95 24.20 -1.52
N ILE A 135 -20.69 24.09 -1.94
CA ILE A 135 -19.96 25.18 -2.59
C ILE A 135 -20.32 25.29 -4.08
N ASN A 136 -20.48 24.15 -4.77
CA ASN A 136 -20.63 24.13 -6.21
C ASN A 136 -22.10 24.15 -6.68
N GLY A 137 -23.07 23.98 -5.78
CA GLY A 137 -24.51 24.10 -6.08
C GLY A 137 -25.13 22.93 -6.84
N GLN A 138 -24.47 21.78 -6.92
CA GLN A 138 -24.97 20.61 -7.67
C GLN A 138 -25.07 19.36 -6.77
N VAL A 139 -26.22 19.17 -6.11
CA VAL A 139 -26.53 17.92 -5.39
C VAL A 139 -27.26 16.99 -6.36
N GLY A 140 -26.57 15.97 -6.86
CA GLY A 140 -27.19 14.83 -7.54
C GLY A 140 -26.80 13.56 -6.83
N TYR A 141 -27.77 12.76 -6.40
CA TYR A 141 -27.54 11.36 -6.06
C TYR A 141 -28.10 10.52 -7.20
N GLU A 142 -27.25 9.69 -7.82
CA GLU A 142 -27.65 8.82 -8.91
C GLU A 142 -27.51 7.36 -8.47
N PRO A 143 -28.57 6.78 -7.87
CA PRO A 143 -28.54 5.41 -7.38
C PRO A 143 -28.23 4.37 -8.47
N ALA A 144 -28.37 4.75 -9.76
CA ALA A 144 -28.01 3.91 -10.89
C ALA A 144 -26.53 3.47 -10.83
N PHE A 145 -25.61 4.32 -10.35
CA PHE A 145 -24.20 3.95 -10.18
C PHE A 145 -23.94 2.89 -9.10
N LEU A 146 -24.92 2.57 -8.24
CA LEU A 146 -24.79 1.48 -7.26
C LEU A 146 -24.96 0.10 -7.91
N VAL A 147 -25.70 0.03 -9.02
CA VAL A 147 -26.16 -1.21 -9.66
C VAL A 147 -25.73 -1.30 -11.12
N ASP A 148 -25.03 -0.26 -11.61
CA ASP A 148 -24.59 -0.17 -12.99
C ASP A 148 -23.63 -1.32 -13.32
N PRO A 149 -24.00 -2.24 -14.23
CA PRO A 149 -23.13 -3.33 -14.67
C PRO A 149 -21.78 -2.85 -15.24
N PHE A 150 -21.70 -1.59 -15.68
CA PHE A 150 -20.47 -0.96 -16.15
C PHE A 150 -19.56 -0.47 -15.03
N THR A 151 -20.03 -0.35 -13.79
CA THR A 151 -19.17 0.16 -12.72
C THR A 151 -18.05 -0.79 -12.38
N ILE A 152 -18.19 -2.11 -12.55
CA ILE A 152 -17.17 -3.17 -12.33
C ILE A 152 -16.41 -3.00 -10.97
N ASN A 153 -16.81 -2.07 -10.10
CA ASN A 153 -15.86 -1.39 -9.22
C ASN A 153 -15.45 -2.33 -8.11
N ILE A 154 -16.44 -3.05 -7.56
CA ILE A 154 -16.24 -4.14 -6.60
C ILE A 154 -15.25 -5.19 -7.14
N TYR A 155 -15.30 -5.54 -8.43
CA TYR A 155 -14.37 -6.51 -9.01
C TYR A 155 -13.01 -5.87 -9.33
N THR A 156 -12.98 -4.66 -9.87
CA THR A 156 -11.72 -3.96 -10.20
C THR A 156 -10.91 -3.64 -8.96
N SER A 157 -11.58 -3.35 -7.84
CA SER A 157 -10.99 -3.04 -6.54
C SER A 157 -10.32 -4.22 -5.86
N LEU A 158 -10.55 -5.46 -6.33
CA LEU A 158 -9.79 -6.63 -5.85
C LEU A 158 -8.29 -6.48 -6.14
N MET A 159 -7.93 -5.91 -7.30
CA MET A 159 -6.54 -5.74 -7.67
C MET A 159 -5.81 -4.79 -6.71
N PRO A 160 -6.21 -3.52 -6.53
CA PRO A 160 -5.55 -2.63 -5.58
C PRO A 160 -5.70 -3.15 -4.15
N GLY A 161 -6.90 -3.56 -3.74
CA GLY A 161 -7.18 -4.01 -2.38
C GLY A 161 -6.32 -5.21 -1.93
N ILE A 162 -6.03 -6.17 -2.81
CA ILE A 162 -5.17 -7.30 -2.49
C ILE A 162 -3.70 -6.98 -2.79
N TRP A 163 -3.40 -6.65 -4.05
CA TRP A 163 -2.02 -6.69 -4.53
C TRP A 163 -1.22 -5.46 -4.15
N GLU A 164 -1.83 -4.28 -4.01
CA GLU A 164 -1.11 -3.14 -3.46
C GLU A 164 -0.81 -3.34 -1.97
N GLU A 165 -1.68 -4.01 -1.22
CA GLU A 165 -1.37 -4.35 0.17
C GLU A 165 -0.22 -5.36 0.26
N VAL A 166 -0.24 -6.42 -0.56
CA VAL A 166 0.89 -7.36 -0.66
C VAL A 166 2.19 -6.64 -1.04
N ALA A 167 2.14 -5.76 -2.04
CA ALA A 167 3.29 -4.99 -2.50
C ALA A 167 3.85 -4.07 -1.41
N PHE A 168 3.01 -3.15 -0.92
CA PHE A 168 3.46 -2.04 -0.08
C PHE A 168 3.60 -2.45 1.38
N ARG A 169 2.64 -3.18 1.95
CA ARG A 169 2.63 -3.53 3.39
C ARG A 169 3.32 -4.87 3.61
N GLY A 170 3.04 -5.83 2.74
CA GLY A 170 3.64 -7.16 2.79
C GLY A 170 5.13 -7.17 2.51
N VAL A 171 5.56 -6.61 1.37
CA VAL A 171 6.96 -6.72 0.91
C VAL A 171 7.77 -5.46 1.20
N MET A 172 7.39 -4.31 0.65
CA MET A 172 8.21 -3.09 0.71
C MET A 172 8.36 -2.56 2.14
N LEU A 173 7.29 -2.51 2.93
CA LEU A 173 7.35 -2.07 4.32
C LEU A 173 8.24 -3.00 5.17
N VAL A 174 8.16 -4.32 4.96
CA VAL A 174 9.05 -5.29 5.62
C VAL A 174 10.51 -5.04 5.25
N LEU A 175 10.81 -4.70 3.99
CA LEU A 175 12.16 -4.31 3.54
C LEU A 175 12.63 -2.98 4.16
N ILE A 176 11.76 -1.96 4.21
CA ILE A 176 12.08 -0.66 4.81
C ILE A 176 12.37 -0.81 6.30
N LEU A 177 11.58 -1.62 7.02
CA LEU A 177 11.77 -1.92 8.44
C LEU A 177 13.12 -2.56 8.76
N LYS A 178 13.80 -3.20 7.78
CA LYS A 178 15.17 -3.71 7.97
C LYS A 178 16.22 -2.61 8.10
N VAL A 179 15.96 -1.43 7.53
CA VAL A 179 16.98 -0.37 7.34
C VAL A 179 16.60 0.97 7.95
N GLN A 180 15.36 1.12 8.45
CA GLN A 180 14.85 2.35 9.03
C GLN A 180 14.14 2.10 10.37
N LYS A 181 14.01 3.17 11.17
CA LYS A 181 13.21 3.14 12.40
C LYS A 181 11.74 2.93 12.04
N LYS A 182 10.99 2.29 12.93
CA LYS A 182 9.56 1.96 12.76
C LYS A 182 8.70 3.16 12.30
N HIS A 183 8.79 4.31 12.95
CA HIS A 183 7.99 5.50 12.58
C HIS A 183 8.37 6.04 11.20
N LEU A 184 9.66 6.10 10.87
CA LEU A 184 10.12 6.50 9.54
C LEU A 184 9.72 5.48 8.46
N SER A 185 9.64 4.19 8.81
CA SER A 185 9.23 3.14 7.88
C SER A 185 7.75 3.27 7.53
N ILE A 186 6.90 3.60 8.52
CA ILE A 186 5.47 3.85 8.33
C ILE A 186 5.28 5.07 7.41
N ILE A 187 5.94 6.19 7.73
CA ILE A 187 5.84 7.42 6.93
C ILE A 187 6.38 7.20 5.51
N GLY A 188 7.58 6.62 5.40
CA GLY A 188 8.23 6.36 4.11
C GLY A 188 7.45 5.39 3.23
N ASN A 189 6.83 4.36 3.80
CA ASN A 189 5.97 3.45 3.03
C ASN A 189 4.69 4.12 2.56
N GLY A 190 4.05 4.95 3.40
CA GLY A 190 2.89 5.71 3.00
C GLY A 190 3.19 6.71 1.87
N LEU A 191 4.30 7.45 1.97
CA LEU A 191 4.75 8.33 0.88
C LEU A 191 5.06 7.55 -0.41
N LEU A 192 5.69 6.37 -0.30
CA LEU A 192 5.96 5.52 -1.44
C LEU A 192 4.66 5.04 -2.11
N PHE A 193 3.65 4.68 -1.31
CA PHE A 193 2.33 4.30 -1.79
C PHE A 193 1.64 5.46 -2.53
N GLY A 194 1.71 6.67 -1.99
CA GLY A 194 1.16 7.83 -2.70
C GLY A 194 1.91 8.16 -3.99
N VAL A 195 3.24 8.18 -3.97
CA VAL A 195 4.05 8.42 -5.18
C VAL A 195 3.80 7.35 -6.25
N PHE A 196 3.47 6.12 -5.88
CA PHE A 196 3.11 5.07 -6.84
C PHE A 196 1.94 5.47 -7.74
N HIS A 197 1.00 6.28 -7.26
CA HIS A 197 -0.11 6.75 -8.09
C HIS A 197 0.33 7.68 -9.24
N SER A 198 1.60 8.13 -9.26
CA SER A 198 2.18 8.74 -10.47
C SER A 198 2.23 7.80 -11.69
N VAL A 199 2.05 6.49 -11.50
CA VAL A 199 1.84 5.55 -12.62
C VAL A 199 0.61 5.90 -13.46
N ASN A 200 -0.39 6.59 -12.89
CA ASN A 200 -1.56 7.07 -13.62
C ASN A 200 -1.17 8.19 -14.60
N ILE A 201 -0.24 9.08 -14.20
CA ILE A 201 0.33 10.09 -15.09
C ILE A 201 1.12 9.42 -16.22
N LEU A 202 1.99 8.45 -15.87
CA LEU A 202 2.76 7.71 -16.86
C LEU A 202 1.85 6.96 -17.84
N ALA A 203 0.84 6.25 -17.35
CA ALA A 203 -0.12 5.54 -18.18
C ALA A 203 -0.89 6.50 -19.11
N GLY A 204 -1.33 7.66 -18.61
CA GLY A 204 -1.98 8.68 -19.43
C GLY A 204 -1.06 9.19 -20.55
N PHE A 205 0.20 9.50 -20.23
CA PHE A 205 1.19 9.93 -21.21
C PHE A 205 1.48 8.86 -22.27
N LEU A 206 1.63 7.60 -21.87
CA LEU A 206 1.84 6.49 -22.82
C LEU A 206 0.60 6.28 -23.70
N ASN A 207 -0.61 6.40 -23.16
CA ASN A 207 -1.83 6.31 -23.96
C ASN A 207 -1.92 7.45 -24.99
N ALA A 208 -1.49 8.67 -24.63
CA ALA A 208 -1.41 9.78 -25.58
C ALA A 208 -0.42 9.49 -26.72
N ILE A 209 0.76 8.97 -26.39
CA ILE A 209 1.78 8.64 -27.38
C ILE A 209 1.34 7.52 -28.32
N PHE A 210 0.84 6.40 -27.77
CA PHE A 210 0.60 5.19 -28.55
C PHE A 210 -0.78 5.15 -29.21
N PHE A 211 -1.77 5.83 -28.65
CA PHE A 211 -3.16 5.73 -29.09
C PHE A 211 -3.83 7.09 -29.37
N GLY A 212 -3.08 8.20 -29.28
CA GLY A 212 -3.60 9.54 -29.57
C GLY A 212 -4.69 10.01 -28.61
N VAL A 213 -4.77 9.44 -27.41
CA VAL A 213 -5.73 9.87 -26.38
C VAL A 213 -5.32 11.24 -25.84
N GLU A 214 -6.26 12.17 -25.75
CA GLU A 214 -5.98 13.49 -25.18
C GLU A 214 -5.57 13.37 -23.70
N TYR A 215 -4.36 13.82 -23.38
CA TYR A 215 -3.89 13.92 -22.00
C TYR A 215 -3.88 15.39 -21.57
N ASN A 216 -4.97 15.79 -20.92
CA ASN A 216 -5.21 17.17 -20.54
C ASN A 216 -4.97 17.42 -19.03
N ARG A 217 -5.10 18.69 -18.63
CA ARG A 217 -5.00 19.17 -17.25
C ARG A 217 -5.93 18.42 -16.28
N GLU A 218 -7.08 17.97 -16.76
CA GLU A 218 -8.11 17.29 -15.98
C GLU A 218 -7.67 15.88 -15.54
N ASN A 219 -6.71 15.26 -16.23
CA ASN A 219 -6.13 13.99 -15.79
C ASN A 219 -4.94 14.20 -14.83
N PHE A 220 -4.17 15.26 -15.04
CA PHE A 220 -2.94 15.51 -14.28
C PHE A 220 -3.22 16.03 -12.87
N ILE A 221 -4.07 17.06 -12.72
CA ILE A 221 -4.29 17.72 -11.42
C ILE A 221 -4.92 16.78 -10.39
N PRO A 222 -5.99 16.02 -10.69
CA PRO A 222 -6.55 15.07 -9.73
C PRO A 222 -5.52 14.04 -9.28
N THR A 223 -4.63 13.60 -10.16
CA THR A 223 -3.57 12.66 -9.80
C THR A 223 -2.58 13.26 -8.79
N LEU A 224 -2.31 14.57 -8.85
CA LEU A 224 -1.48 15.23 -7.82
C LEU A 224 -2.15 15.22 -6.44
N PHE A 225 -3.46 15.49 -6.37
CA PHE A 225 -4.21 15.37 -5.13
C PHE A 225 -4.28 13.91 -4.67
N GLN A 226 -4.45 12.97 -5.61
CA GLN A 226 -4.39 11.53 -5.37
C GLN A 226 -3.10 11.13 -4.67
N ILE A 227 -1.93 11.57 -5.17
CA ILE A 227 -0.64 11.29 -4.53
C ILE A 227 -0.65 11.75 -3.06
N VAL A 228 -1.22 12.91 -2.75
CA VAL A 228 -1.28 13.43 -1.37
C VAL A 228 -2.23 12.60 -0.49
N TYR A 229 -3.48 12.41 -0.89
CA TYR A 229 -4.45 11.71 -0.04
C TYR A 229 -4.17 10.22 0.07
N THR A 230 -3.68 9.58 -1.00
CA THR A 230 -3.23 8.18 -0.94
C THR A 230 -1.97 8.04 -0.11
N SER A 231 -1.07 9.03 -0.06
CA SER A 231 0.04 9.01 0.90
C SER A 231 -0.46 8.90 2.34
N MET A 232 -1.48 9.69 2.70
CA MET A 232 -2.06 9.66 4.05
C MET A 232 -2.75 8.32 4.35
N LEU A 233 -3.52 7.79 3.39
CA LEU A 233 -4.11 6.45 3.49
C LEU A 233 -3.02 5.37 3.63
N GLY A 234 -1.94 5.49 2.88
CA GLY A 234 -0.78 4.61 2.96
C GLY A 234 -0.09 4.64 4.32
N ILE A 235 0.08 5.83 4.92
CA ILE A 235 0.61 5.99 6.29
C ILE A 235 -0.30 5.26 7.28
N PHE A 236 -1.62 5.45 7.17
CA PHE A 236 -2.58 4.75 8.01
C PHE A 236 -2.48 3.23 7.87
N LEU A 237 -2.51 2.71 6.64
CA LEU A 237 -2.48 1.28 6.37
C LEU A 237 -1.13 0.65 6.81
N ALA A 238 -0.02 1.35 6.64
CA ALA A 238 1.28 0.94 7.18
C ALA A 238 1.29 0.90 8.72
N TYR A 239 0.67 1.89 9.37
CA TYR A 239 0.50 1.90 10.83
C TYR A 239 -0.35 0.71 11.29
N MET A 240 -1.48 0.44 10.62
CA MET A 240 -2.37 -0.68 10.92
C MET A 240 -1.65 -2.03 10.74
N PHE A 241 -0.91 -2.22 9.65
CA PHE A 241 -0.10 -3.42 9.43
C PHE A 241 0.92 -3.63 10.55
N VAL A 242 1.64 -2.57 10.92
CA VAL A 242 2.69 -2.65 11.95
C VAL A 242 2.12 -2.88 13.36
N LYS A 243 0.89 -2.42 13.63
CA LYS A 243 0.21 -2.61 14.91
C LYS A 243 -0.45 -3.98 15.03
N THR A 244 -1.15 -4.41 14.00
CA THR A 244 -1.88 -5.70 13.98
C THR A 244 -0.97 -6.87 13.64
N LYS A 245 0.17 -6.61 12.98
CA LYS A 245 1.07 -7.62 12.39
C LYS A 245 0.33 -8.57 11.44
N MET A 246 -0.69 -8.06 10.76
CA MET A 246 -1.56 -8.81 9.86
C MET A 246 -1.83 -7.97 8.62
N LEU A 247 -1.81 -8.64 7.46
CA LEU A 247 -2.11 -7.99 6.18
C LEU A 247 -3.62 -7.90 5.90
N LEU A 248 -4.38 -8.88 6.39
CA LEU A 248 -5.82 -9.01 6.16
C LEU A 248 -6.66 -7.75 6.48
N PRO A 249 -6.51 -7.05 7.63
CA PRO A 249 -7.31 -5.85 7.88
C PRO A 249 -7.01 -4.73 6.88
N CYS A 250 -5.77 -4.66 6.36
CA CYS A 250 -5.40 -3.67 5.34
C CYS A 250 -6.07 -3.99 4.00
N ILE A 251 -6.05 -5.26 3.59
CA ILE A 251 -6.70 -5.74 2.37
C ILE A 251 -8.19 -5.42 2.40
N ILE A 252 -8.87 -5.78 3.49
CA ILE A 252 -10.31 -5.56 3.63
C ILE A 252 -10.63 -4.07 3.61
N MET A 253 -9.88 -3.26 4.36
CA MET A 253 -10.17 -1.83 4.41
C MET A 253 -9.98 -1.17 3.05
N HIS A 254 -8.85 -1.42 2.39
CA HIS A 254 -8.53 -0.84 1.08
C HIS A 254 -9.53 -1.28 0.01
N TYR A 255 -9.81 -2.58 -0.07
CA TYR A 255 -10.81 -3.14 -0.97
C TYR A 255 -12.19 -2.48 -0.79
N LEU A 256 -12.65 -2.31 0.46
CA LEU A 256 -13.97 -1.74 0.73
C LEU A 256 -14.03 -0.25 0.40
N ILE A 257 -12.95 0.52 0.66
CA ILE A 257 -12.90 1.93 0.26
C ILE A 257 -13.03 2.04 -1.25
N ASP A 258 -12.23 1.30 -2.02
CA ASP A 258 -12.23 1.40 -3.48
C ASP A 258 -13.55 0.87 -4.05
N GLY A 259 -13.96 -0.32 -3.62
CA GLY A 259 -15.12 -1.02 -4.18
C GLY A 259 -16.46 -0.36 -3.83
N LEU A 260 -16.53 0.36 -2.72
CA LEU A 260 -17.74 1.07 -2.27
C LEU A 260 -17.65 2.59 -2.45
N SER A 261 -16.54 3.12 -3.00
CA SER A 261 -16.33 4.56 -3.22
C SER A 261 -17.46 5.20 -4.06
N THR A 262 -18.01 4.46 -5.03
CA THR A 262 -19.13 4.91 -5.86
C THR A 262 -20.42 5.08 -5.07
N LEU A 263 -20.61 4.38 -3.94
CA LEU A 263 -21.80 4.56 -3.09
C LEU A 263 -21.81 5.92 -2.38
N VAL A 264 -20.63 6.51 -2.19
CA VAL A 264 -20.42 7.74 -1.40
C VAL A 264 -19.93 8.92 -2.24
N THR A 265 -19.79 8.72 -3.54
CA THR A 265 -19.50 9.79 -4.50
C THR A 265 -20.83 10.35 -4.99
N LEU A 266 -21.11 11.62 -4.67
CA LEU A 266 -22.26 12.34 -5.21
C LEU A 266 -21.90 12.83 -6.62
N ASN A 267 -22.88 13.12 -7.48
CA ASN A 267 -22.67 13.74 -8.80
C ASN A 267 -22.19 15.20 -8.68
N THR A 268 -21.21 15.47 -7.83
CA THR A 268 -20.35 16.64 -7.97
C THR A 268 -19.43 16.38 -9.14
N GLU A 269 -19.36 17.31 -10.08
CA GLU A 269 -18.25 17.41 -11.04
C GLU A 269 -16.92 17.12 -10.29
N PRO A 270 -16.31 15.93 -10.47
CA PRO A 270 -15.22 15.45 -9.61
C PRO A 270 -13.91 16.24 -9.80
N LEU A 271 -13.94 17.23 -10.69
CA LEU A 271 -12.81 18.04 -11.11
C LEU A 271 -12.81 19.44 -10.50
N THR A 272 -13.76 19.79 -9.63
CA THR A 272 -13.67 21.08 -8.93
C THR A 272 -12.56 21.07 -7.87
N TRP A 273 -11.89 22.21 -7.70
CA TRP A 273 -10.88 22.39 -6.66
C TRP A 273 -11.42 22.11 -5.26
N SER A 274 -12.67 22.52 -4.99
CA SER A 274 -13.37 22.25 -3.74
C SER A 274 -13.47 20.74 -3.46
N PHE A 275 -13.87 19.94 -4.45
CA PHE A 275 -13.95 18.49 -4.34
C PHE A 275 -12.59 17.88 -4.03
N LEU A 276 -11.55 18.21 -4.82
CA LEU A 276 -10.20 17.68 -4.65
C LEU A 276 -9.61 18.03 -3.27
N CYS A 277 -9.81 19.27 -2.81
CA CYS A 277 -9.39 19.71 -1.49
C CYS A 277 -10.15 18.97 -0.38
N PHE A 278 -11.48 18.88 -0.44
CA PHE A 278 -12.25 18.19 0.59
C PHE A 278 -11.95 16.69 0.61
N MET A 279 -11.80 16.03 -0.53
CA MET A 279 -11.38 14.63 -0.59
C MET A 279 -10.00 14.42 0.04
N THR A 280 -9.10 15.40 -0.09
CA THR A 280 -7.74 15.30 0.48
C THR A 280 -7.68 15.55 1.97
N PHE A 281 -8.40 16.55 2.48
CA PHE A 281 -8.32 16.91 3.90
C PHE A 281 -9.38 16.20 4.75
N VAL A 282 -10.60 16.05 4.23
CA VAL A 282 -11.76 15.49 4.93
C VAL A 282 -12.02 14.05 4.50
N GLY A 283 -12.01 13.75 3.19
CA GLY A 283 -12.56 12.52 2.61
C GLY A 283 -11.75 11.25 2.84
N ILE A 284 -10.58 11.16 2.20
CA ILE A 284 -9.68 9.99 2.27
C ILE A 284 -8.41 10.30 3.06
N GLY A 285 -7.89 11.52 2.94
CA GLY A 285 -6.53 11.83 3.39
C GLY A 285 -6.41 12.08 4.90
N PHE A 286 -6.30 13.34 5.32
CA PHE A 286 -5.82 13.68 6.67
C PHE A 286 -6.76 13.24 7.80
N LEU A 287 -8.04 13.63 7.73
CA LEU A 287 -8.97 13.40 8.83
C LEU A 287 -9.25 11.91 9.09
N PRO A 288 -9.55 11.07 8.08
CA PRO A 288 -9.73 9.64 8.28
C PRO A 288 -8.45 8.95 8.75
N MET A 289 -7.27 9.35 8.24
CA MET A 289 -5.99 8.84 8.71
C MET A 289 -5.83 9.05 10.23
N ILE A 290 -6.05 10.28 10.72
CA ILE A 290 -5.91 10.61 12.15
C ILE A 290 -6.88 9.77 12.99
N ILE A 291 -8.17 9.77 12.62
CA ILE A 291 -9.21 9.06 13.37
C ILE A 291 -8.96 7.56 13.38
N ASN A 292 -8.66 6.96 12.23
CA ASN A 292 -8.40 5.53 12.14
C ASN A 292 -7.09 5.13 12.86
N ILE A 293 -6.05 5.98 12.89
CA ILE A 293 -4.86 5.74 13.72
C ILE A 293 -5.24 5.66 15.21
N LEU A 294 -6.10 6.56 15.69
CA LEU A 294 -6.57 6.55 17.09
C LEU A 294 -7.39 5.29 17.39
N ILE A 295 -8.26 4.87 16.47
CA ILE A 295 -9.06 3.65 16.60
C ILE A 295 -8.16 2.42 16.63
N VAL A 296 -7.25 2.27 15.66
CA VAL A 296 -6.30 1.14 15.64
C VAL A 296 -5.45 1.13 16.90
N ARG A 297 -5.03 2.31 17.41
CA ARG A 297 -4.32 2.40 18.69
C ARG A 297 -5.18 1.88 19.84
N GLY A 298 -6.44 2.30 19.92
CA GLY A 298 -7.40 1.85 20.92
C GLY A 298 -7.72 0.35 20.82
N PHE A 299 -7.79 -0.21 19.62
CA PHE A 299 -8.03 -1.64 19.40
C PHE A 299 -6.78 -2.51 19.50
N SER A 300 -5.58 -1.92 19.49
CA SER A 300 -4.32 -2.68 19.42
C SER A 300 -4.08 -3.61 20.62
N PHE A 301 -4.70 -3.35 21.79
CA PHE A 301 -4.59 -4.26 22.94
C PHE A 301 -5.34 -5.59 22.75
N TRP A 302 -6.24 -5.68 21.76
CA TRP A 302 -6.99 -6.90 21.45
C TRP A 302 -6.24 -7.84 20.52
N PHE A 303 -5.11 -7.41 19.95
CA PHE A 303 -4.24 -8.27 19.17
C PHE A 303 -3.22 -8.90 20.12
N PRO A 304 -3.07 -10.23 20.10
CA PRO A 304 -2.14 -10.89 20.99
C PRO A 304 -0.75 -10.27 20.84
N GLU A 305 -0.12 -9.98 21.97
CA GLU A 305 1.33 -9.76 22.00
C GLU A 305 2.00 -10.95 21.31
N PRO A 306 3.09 -10.72 20.56
CA PRO A 306 3.71 -11.81 19.83
C PRO A 306 4.05 -12.95 20.77
N ASP A 307 3.74 -14.19 20.38
CA ASP A 307 4.48 -15.32 20.92
C ASP A 307 5.96 -15.03 20.60
N ASP A 308 6.77 -14.87 21.65
CA ASP A 308 8.20 -14.52 21.58
C ASP A 308 9.01 -15.53 20.73
N GLU A 309 8.43 -16.68 20.39
CA GLU A 309 9.07 -17.77 19.67
C GLU A 309 9.20 -17.57 18.15
N ILE A 310 8.47 -16.63 17.52
CA ILE A 310 8.42 -16.53 16.03
C ILE A 310 9.06 -15.24 15.49
N ILE A 311 9.78 -14.47 16.31
CA ILE A 311 10.39 -13.20 15.87
C ILE A 311 11.91 -13.16 16.09
N PRO A 312 12.73 -13.96 15.37
CA PRO A 312 14.17 -13.69 15.33
C PRO A 312 14.49 -12.32 14.70
N PHE A 313 13.61 -11.80 13.83
CA PHE A 313 13.95 -10.69 12.94
C PHE A 313 13.77 -9.28 13.54
N PHE A 314 12.83 -9.08 14.46
CA PHE A 314 12.69 -7.79 15.18
C PHE A 314 13.34 -7.84 16.56
N ASP A 315 13.37 -8.99 17.21
CA ASP A 315 14.11 -9.15 18.46
C ASP A 315 15.62 -9.07 18.25
N THR A 316 16.17 -9.43 17.08
CA THR A 316 17.61 -9.21 16.85
C THR A 316 18.06 -7.76 16.96
N PHE A 317 17.18 -6.75 16.92
CA PHE A 317 17.57 -5.36 17.18
C PHE A 317 17.46 -4.99 18.68
N LEU A 318 16.36 -5.37 19.34
CA LEU A 318 16.16 -5.11 20.78
C LEU A 318 17.01 -6.03 21.67
N VAL A 319 17.06 -7.32 21.34
CA VAL A 319 18.00 -8.30 21.92
C VAL A 319 19.44 -7.94 21.57
N ARG A 320 19.74 -7.31 20.41
CA ARG A 320 21.08 -6.72 20.21
C ARG A 320 21.36 -5.62 21.19
N GLU A 321 20.42 -4.71 21.39
CA GLU A 321 20.62 -3.56 22.25
C GLU A 321 20.79 -4.00 23.70
N GLN A 322 20.00 -4.99 24.14
CA GLN A 322 20.12 -5.63 25.45
C GLN A 322 21.43 -6.42 25.57
N ARG A 323 21.81 -7.25 24.57
CA ARG A 323 23.11 -7.95 24.57
C ARG A 323 24.29 -6.98 24.50
N LEU A 324 24.18 -5.86 23.79
CA LEU A 324 25.21 -4.80 23.76
C LEU A 324 25.29 -4.06 25.10
N LYS A 325 24.17 -3.81 25.76
CA LYS A 325 24.15 -3.24 27.13
C LYS A 325 24.76 -4.22 28.13
N GLN A 326 24.41 -5.49 28.04
CA GLN A 326 24.97 -6.56 28.87
C GLN A 326 26.47 -6.72 28.63
N TYR A 327 26.90 -6.88 27.37
CA TYR A 327 28.31 -7.00 27.01
C TYR A 327 29.15 -5.79 27.44
N LYS A 328 28.61 -4.56 27.33
CA LYS A 328 29.27 -3.35 27.85
C LYS A 328 29.35 -3.32 29.37
N LYS A 329 28.37 -3.90 30.06
CA LYS A 329 28.38 -4.04 31.51
C LYS A 329 29.45 -5.05 31.92
N ASP A 330 29.50 -6.20 31.25
CA ASP A 330 30.46 -7.28 31.52
C ASP A 330 31.92 -6.82 31.30
N ILE A 331 32.19 -6.01 30.26
CA ILE A 331 33.51 -5.39 30.03
C ILE A 331 33.89 -4.36 31.11
N ARG A 332 32.92 -3.67 31.72
CA ARG A 332 33.21 -2.68 32.77
C ARG A 332 33.44 -3.33 34.14
N SER A 333 32.94 -4.55 34.33
CA SER A 333 33.11 -5.32 35.56
C SER A 333 34.34 -6.23 35.58
N ALA A 334 34.93 -6.49 34.40
CA ALA A 334 36.23 -7.15 34.25
C ALA A 334 37.34 -6.10 34.16
#